data_AF-B0RSP7-F1
#
_entry.id   AF-B0RSP7-F1
#
_cell.length_a   1.000
_cell.length_b   1.000
_cell.length_c   1.000
_cell.angle_alpha   90.00
_cell.angle_beta   90.00
_cell.angle_gamma   90.00
#
_symmetry.space_group_name_H-M   'P 1'
#
loop_
_entity.id
_entity.type
_entity.pdbx_description
1 polymer ?
#
loop_
_entity_poly.entity_id
_entity_poly.type
_entity_poly.pdbx_seq_one_letter_code
_entity_poly.pdbx_strand_id
1 'polypeptide(L)'
;MRVCLLLALCCTVGVVHAAPASDGAVKTLVTRLGMGGLGTDMADLTVKSTPSLSALDEAQRVCARKPIQDMIDQGFRSSMIAGLGADGAQVVADWAQFLDTSAGKSLASVFAGSNAQTIADRAGAGLDEKAHAELDTFLRSPSGARLMAALDAASPMPEDHEARMAKDLKAQCGIVLTADAVS
;
A
#
# COMPACT_ATOMS: atom_id res chain seq x y z
N MET A 1 -19.49 60.05 -14.11
CA MET A 1 -18.77 58.89 -14.69
C MET A 1 -17.35 58.85 -14.15
N ARG A 2 -17.04 57.90 -13.27
CA ARG A 2 -15.85 57.02 -13.33
C ARG A 2 -15.78 56.19 -12.06
N VAL A 3 -16.19 54.95 -12.24
CA VAL A 3 -16.10 53.81 -11.34
C VAL A 3 -14.61 53.50 -11.11
N CYS A 4 -14.17 53.48 -9.86
CA CYS A 4 -12.95 52.77 -9.46
C CYS A 4 -13.32 51.82 -8.32
N LEU A 5 -13.99 50.73 -8.69
CA LEU A 5 -14.09 49.50 -7.92
C LEU A 5 -12.66 48.94 -7.79
N LEU A 6 -12.06 49.08 -6.60
CA LEU A 6 -10.88 48.31 -6.22
C LEU A 6 -11.35 46.88 -5.95
N LEU A 7 -11.30 46.08 -7.01
CA LEU A 7 -11.50 44.64 -6.98
C LEU A 7 -10.52 44.02 -5.99
N ALA A 8 -11.11 43.46 -4.93
CA ALA A 8 -10.49 42.53 -4.02
C ALA A 8 -9.85 41.38 -4.83
N LEU A 9 -8.53 41.46 -5.03
CA LEU A 9 -7.72 40.26 -5.25
C LEU A 9 -7.64 39.51 -3.93
N CYS A 10 -8.74 38.84 -3.57
CA CYS A 10 -8.65 37.69 -2.69
C CYS A 10 -7.84 36.65 -3.47
N CYS A 11 -6.54 36.57 -3.16
CA CYS A 11 -5.74 35.40 -3.44
C CYS A 11 -6.43 34.20 -2.79
N THR A 12 -7.31 33.54 -3.53
CA THR A 12 -7.68 32.15 -3.27
C THR A 12 -6.45 31.32 -3.59
N VAL A 13 -5.44 31.39 -2.72
CA VAL A 13 -4.47 30.32 -2.61
C VAL A 13 -5.32 29.16 -2.11
N GLY A 14 -5.74 28.29 -3.03
CA GLY A 14 -6.51 27.10 -2.70
C GLY A 14 -5.73 26.40 -1.60
N VAL A 15 -6.33 26.31 -0.41
CA VAL A 15 -5.75 25.53 0.67
C VAL A 15 -5.76 24.11 0.13
N VAL A 16 -4.60 23.62 -0.31
CA VAL A 16 -4.38 22.18 -0.48
C VAL A 16 -4.60 21.63 0.91
N HIS A 17 -5.82 21.15 1.16
CA HIS A 17 -6.15 20.51 2.40
C HIS A 17 -5.31 19.25 2.43
N ALA A 18 -4.26 19.27 3.26
CA ALA A 18 -3.53 18.08 3.62
C ALA A 18 -4.56 17.05 4.13
N ALA A 19 -4.72 15.98 3.37
CA ALA A 19 -5.61 14.88 3.70
C ALA A 19 -4.79 13.57 3.72
N PRO A 20 -5.05 12.68 4.68
CA PRO A 20 -4.45 11.36 4.66
C PRO A 20 -4.90 10.61 3.41
N ALA A 21 -4.09 9.66 2.96
CA ALA A 21 -4.49 8.78 1.87
C ALA A 21 -5.72 7.96 2.26
N SER A 22 -6.64 7.74 1.32
CA SER A 22 -7.78 6.84 1.53
C SER A 22 -7.35 5.39 1.35
N ASP A 23 -8.03 4.47 2.05
CA ASP A 23 -7.83 3.02 1.92
C ASP A 23 -7.90 2.54 0.46
N GLY A 24 -8.92 3.01 -0.28
CA GLY A 24 -9.10 2.68 -1.69
C GLY A 24 -7.98 3.20 -2.59
N ALA A 25 -7.46 4.40 -2.32
CA ALA A 25 -6.37 4.97 -3.11
C ALA A 25 -5.05 4.21 -2.88
N VAL A 26 -4.74 3.86 -1.62
CA VAL A 26 -3.59 3.01 -1.29
C VAL A 26 -3.75 1.62 -1.92
N LYS A 27 -4.93 0.99 -1.80
CA LYS A 27 -5.22 -0.31 -2.43
C LYS A 27 -4.97 -0.30 -3.94
N THR A 28 -5.39 0.78 -4.60
CA THR A 28 -5.22 0.95 -6.04
C THR A 28 -3.75 1.09 -6.39
N LEU A 29 -3.02 1.93 -5.66
CA LEU A 29 -1.59 2.14 -5.86
C LEU A 29 -0.79 0.84 -5.69
N VAL A 30 -0.99 0.11 -4.61
CA VAL A 30 -0.24 -1.13 -4.32
C VAL A 30 -0.54 -2.22 -5.36
N THR A 31 -1.78 -2.29 -5.85
CA THR A 31 -2.16 -3.17 -6.96
C THR A 31 -1.42 -2.79 -8.25
N ARG A 32 -1.35 -1.49 -8.58
CA ARG A 32 -0.62 -1.00 -9.76
C ARG A 32 0.88 -1.30 -9.70
N LEU A 33 1.44 -1.38 -8.51
CA LEU A 33 2.83 -1.77 -8.26
C LEU A 33 3.05 -3.30 -8.22
N GLY A 34 2.04 -4.10 -8.58
CA GLY A 34 2.15 -5.56 -8.60
C GLY A 34 2.11 -6.22 -7.22
N MET A 35 1.82 -5.46 -6.16
CA MET A 35 1.81 -5.95 -4.77
C MET A 35 0.43 -6.47 -4.33
N GLY A 36 -0.53 -6.60 -5.24
CA GLY A 36 -1.90 -7.02 -4.92
C GLY A 36 -2.03 -8.47 -4.46
N GLY A 37 -1.01 -9.31 -4.67
CA GLY A 37 -0.98 -10.71 -4.23
C GLY A 37 -0.39 -10.94 -2.84
N LEU A 38 0.22 -9.93 -2.21
CA LEU A 38 0.96 -10.08 -0.95
C LEU A 38 0.08 -10.67 0.17
N GLY A 39 -1.15 -10.19 0.33
CA GLY A 39 -2.07 -10.72 1.34
C GLY A 39 -2.41 -12.19 1.12
N THR A 40 -2.57 -12.61 -0.14
CA THR A 40 -2.83 -14.02 -0.47
C THR A 40 -1.64 -14.90 -0.12
N ASP A 41 -0.42 -14.52 -0.54
CA ASP A 41 0.79 -15.30 -0.28
C ASP A 41 1.07 -15.40 1.22
N MET A 42 0.90 -14.30 1.95
CA MET A 42 1.10 -14.25 3.40
C MET A 42 0.01 -15.02 4.17
N ALA A 43 -1.23 -15.00 3.72
CA ALA A 43 -2.30 -15.80 4.32
C ALA A 43 -2.04 -17.31 4.13
N ASP A 44 -1.61 -17.69 2.92
CA ASP A 44 -1.22 -19.06 2.61
C ASP A 44 -0.05 -19.53 3.47
N LEU A 45 0.96 -18.66 3.66
CA LEU A 45 2.08 -18.93 4.55
C LEU A 45 1.61 -19.08 6.00
N THR A 46 0.79 -18.15 6.49
CA THR A 46 0.27 -18.15 7.86
C THR A 46 -0.49 -19.43 8.19
N VAL A 47 -1.37 -19.88 7.29
CA VAL A 47 -2.12 -21.14 7.45
C VAL A 47 -1.17 -22.36 7.49
N LYS A 48 -0.09 -22.33 6.71
CA LYS A 48 0.89 -23.43 6.66
C LYS A 48 1.86 -23.43 7.83
N SER A 49 2.25 -22.26 8.33
CA SER A 49 3.29 -22.12 9.36
C SER A 49 2.74 -22.14 10.78
N THR A 50 1.46 -21.79 10.97
CA THR A 50 0.83 -21.78 12.29
C THR A 50 0.32 -23.19 12.64
N PRO A 51 0.83 -23.85 13.69
CA PRO A 51 0.50 -25.24 13.99
C PRO A 51 -1.01 -25.49 14.12
N SER A 52 -1.72 -24.61 14.83
CA SER A 52 -3.16 -24.73 15.06
C SER A 52 -3.98 -24.64 13.76
N LEU A 53 -3.57 -23.80 12.81
CA LEU A 53 -4.22 -23.65 11.51
C LEU A 53 -3.88 -24.79 10.56
N SER A 54 -2.63 -25.25 10.57
CA SER A 54 -2.17 -26.35 9.71
C SER A 54 -2.85 -27.67 10.06
N ALA A 55 -3.19 -27.87 11.34
CA ALA A 55 -3.86 -29.07 11.86
C ALA A 55 -5.37 -29.13 11.57
N LEU A 56 -5.99 -28.03 11.11
CA LEU A 56 -7.39 -28.00 10.69
C LEU A 56 -7.62 -28.90 9.48
N ASP A 57 -8.87 -29.28 9.22
CA ASP A 57 -9.20 -29.99 7.98
C ASP A 57 -9.07 -29.08 6.74
N GLU A 58 -9.11 -29.67 5.54
CA GLU A 58 -8.91 -28.91 4.30
C GLU A 58 -9.98 -27.83 4.09
N ALA A 59 -11.25 -28.11 4.40
CA ALA A 59 -12.33 -27.15 4.21
C ALA A 59 -12.17 -25.95 5.16
N GLN A 60 -11.77 -26.20 6.41
CA GLN A 60 -11.46 -25.17 7.40
C GLN A 60 -10.24 -24.34 6.98
N ARG A 61 -9.17 -24.97 6.49
CA ARG A 61 -8.00 -24.25 5.97
C ARG A 61 -8.34 -23.37 4.78
N VAL A 62 -9.16 -23.86 3.85
CA VAL A 62 -9.64 -23.08 2.70
C VAL A 62 -10.47 -21.88 3.17
N CYS A 63 -11.36 -22.07 4.14
CA CYS A 63 -12.14 -20.97 4.71
C CYS A 63 -11.24 -19.93 5.41
N ALA A 64 -10.27 -20.38 6.21
CA ALA A 64 -9.41 -19.52 7.02
C ALA A 64 -8.55 -18.53 6.21
N ARG A 65 -8.21 -18.86 4.95
CA ARG A 65 -7.37 -18.02 4.10
C ARG A 65 -7.93 -16.62 3.89
N LYS A 66 -9.24 -16.49 3.65
CA LYS A 66 -9.85 -15.19 3.31
C LYS A 66 -9.87 -14.22 4.50
N PRO A 67 -10.32 -14.59 5.71
CA PRO A 67 -10.22 -13.73 6.88
C PRO A 67 -8.78 -13.30 7.21
N ILE A 68 -7.83 -14.22 7.09
CA ILE A 68 -6.41 -13.94 7.34
C ILE A 68 -5.87 -12.96 6.29
N GLN A 69 -6.16 -13.21 5.00
CA GLN A 69 -5.81 -12.30 3.92
C GLN A 69 -6.38 -10.89 4.15
N ASP A 70 -7.67 -10.78 4.48
CA ASP A 70 -8.32 -9.48 4.67
C ASP A 70 -7.68 -8.68 5.82
N MET A 71 -7.36 -9.37 6.92
CA MET A 71 -6.67 -8.77 8.06
C MET A 71 -5.28 -8.25 7.65
N ILE A 72 -4.50 -9.05 6.92
CA ILE A 72 -3.16 -8.68 6.42
C ILE A 72 -3.25 -7.50 5.46
N ASP A 73 -4.15 -7.58 4.48
CA ASP A 73 -4.37 -6.55 3.48
C ASP A 73 -4.80 -5.22 4.15
N GLN A 74 -5.66 -5.28 5.16
CA GLN A 74 -6.07 -4.10 5.92
C GLN A 74 -4.96 -3.55 6.80
N GLY A 75 -4.20 -4.42 7.49
CA GLY A 75 -3.07 -4.02 8.34
C GLY A 75 -2.00 -3.30 7.53
N PHE A 76 -1.60 -3.88 6.40
CA PHE A 76 -0.66 -3.28 5.46
C PHE A 76 -1.11 -1.90 4.98
N ARG A 77 -2.36 -1.77 4.50
CA ARG A 77 -2.88 -0.47 4.04
C ARG A 77 -2.97 0.55 5.17
N SER A 78 -3.35 0.14 6.37
CA SER A 78 -3.40 1.03 7.54
C SER A 78 -2.02 1.54 7.91
N SER A 79 -1.01 0.66 7.89
CA SER A 79 0.39 1.02 8.14
C SER A 79 0.93 1.96 7.06
N MET A 80 0.62 1.71 5.79
CA MET A 80 0.94 2.59 4.68
C MET A 80 0.32 3.98 4.83
N ILE A 81 -0.97 4.07 5.16
CA ILE A 81 -1.66 5.36 5.39
C ILE A 81 -0.98 6.14 6.52
N ALA A 82 -0.63 5.45 7.62
CA ALA A 82 0.07 6.07 8.73
C ALA A 82 1.46 6.58 8.33
N GLY A 83 2.25 5.79 7.59
CA GLY A 83 3.58 6.16 7.11
C GLY A 83 3.58 7.30 6.10
N LEU A 84 2.54 7.38 5.25
CA LEU A 84 2.36 8.50 4.32
C LEU A 84 2.03 9.82 5.02
N GLY A 85 1.38 9.76 6.19
CA GLY A 85 1.10 10.92 7.02
C GLY A 85 -0.10 11.76 6.55
N ALA A 86 -0.21 12.96 7.14
CA ALA A 86 -1.39 13.82 7.03
C ALA A 86 -1.65 14.38 5.62
N ASP A 87 -0.64 14.39 4.75
CA ASP A 87 -0.70 14.81 3.35
C ASP A 87 -0.60 13.63 2.37
N GLY A 88 -0.79 12.39 2.86
CA GLY A 88 -0.64 11.17 2.07
C GLY A 88 -1.49 11.10 0.81
N ALA A 89 -2.63 11.79 0.74
CA ALA A 89 -3.44 11.87 -0.46
C ALA A 89 -2.68 12.49 -1.65
N GLN A 90 -1.85 13.52 -1.40
CA GLN A 90 -1.03 14.14 -2.44
C GLN A 90 0.07 13.19 -2.90
N VAL A 91 0.72 12.49 -1.97
CA VAL A 91 1.75 11.49 -2.32
C VAL A 91 1.18 10.40 -3.22
N VAL A 92 0.00 9.86 -2.88
CA VAL A 92 -0.66 8.85 -3.71
C VAL A 92 -1.06 9.40 -5.08
N ALA A 93 -1.51 10.66 -5.16
CA ALA A 93 -1.83 11.31 -6.42
C ALA A 93 -0.59 11.47 -7.33
N ASP A 94 0.54 11.93 -6.78
CA ASP A 94 1.80 12.10 -7.52
C ASP A 94 2.29 10.76 -8.07
N TRP A 95 2.21 9.70 -7.26
CA TRP A 95 2.52 8.35 -7.70
C TRP A 95 1.56 7.85 -8.77
N ALA A 96 0.26 8.07 -8.61
CA ALA A 96 -0.72 7.67 -9.61
C ALA A 96 -0.46 8.34 -10.98
N GLN A 97 -0.09 9.62 -10.97
CA GLN A 97 0.28 10.38 -12.17
C GLN A 97 1.59 9.86 -12.78
N PHE A 98 2.63 9.64 -11.96
CA PHE A 98 3.90 9.10 -12.45
C PHE A 98 3.73 7.72 -13.08
N LEU A 99 2.92 6.84 -12.47
CA LEU A 99 2.67 5.50 -13.00
C LEU A 99 1.95 5.48 -14.36
N ASP A 100 1.46 6.62 -14.86
CA ASP A 100 0.90 6.73 -16.21
C ASP A 100 1.96 7.02 -17.29
N THR A 101 3.17 7.42 -16.90
CA THR A 101 4.28 7.72 -17.80
C THR A 101 5.03 6.45 -18.22
N SER A 102 5.89 6.55 -19.24
CA SER A 102 6.69 5.39 -19.70
C SER A 102 7.63 4.89 -18.59
N ALA A 103 8.24 5.82 -17.85
CA ALA A 103 9.10 5.53 -16.71
C ALA A 103 8.33 4.83 -15.59
N GLY A 104 7.16 5.35 -15.21
CA GLY A 104 6.35 4.76 -14.16
C GLY A 104 5.77 3.39 -14.50
N LYS A 105 5.40 3.15 -15.77
CA LYS A 105 5.00 1.83 -16.25
C LYS A 105 6.14 0.82 -16.17
N SER A 106 7.35 1.23 -16.53
CA SER A 106 8.54 0.38 -16.38
C SER A 106 8.80 0.03 -14.92
N LEU A 107 8.75 1.03 -14.03
CA LEU A 107 8.88 0.83 -12.59
C LEU A 107 7.84 -0.17 -12.06
N ALA A 108 6.56 0.04 -12.38
CA ALA A 108 5.47 -0.84 -11.97
C ALA A 108 5.71 -2.31 -12.35
N SER A 109 6.27 -2.55 -13.54
CA SER A 109 6.51 -3.91 -14.05
C SER A 109 7.54 -4.71 -13.25
N VAL A 110 8.47 -4.04 -12.57
CA VAL A 110 9.56 -4.68 -11.81
C VAL A 110 9.41 -4.53 -10.30
N PHE A 111 8.47 -3.70 -9.83
CA PHE A 111 8.42 -3.23 -8.44
C PHE A 111 8.34 -4.38 -7.43
N ALA A 112 7.32 -5.24 -7.54
CA ALA A 112 7.09 -6.35 -6.60
C ALA A 112 8.24 -7.37 -6.54
N GLY A 113 9.06 -7.47 -7.60
CA GLY A 113 10.18 -8.40 -7.67
C GLY A 113 11.55 -7.76 -7.40
N SER A 114 11.60 -6.49 -6.99
CA SER A 114 12.83 -5.72 -6.80
C SER A 114 12.99 -5.27 -5.35
N ASN A 115 14.23 -4.99 -4.94
CA ASN A 115 14.53 -4.34 -3.68
C ASN A 115 14.93 -2.87 -3.90
N ALA A 116 15.04 -2.10 -2.82
CA ALA A 116 15.39 -0.68 -2.88
C ALA A 116 16.71 -0.38 -3.60
N GLN A 117 17.65 -1.33 -3.62
CA GLN A 117 18.96 -1.16 -4.26
C GLN A 117 18.94 -1.42 -5.77
N THR A 118 17.99 -2.21 -6.26
CA THR A 118 17.98 -2.70 -7.65
C THR A 118 16.82 -2.14 -8.46
N ILE A 119 15.82 -1.55 -7.81
CA ILE A 119 14.58 -1.17 -8.47
C ILE A 119 14.77 -0.08 -9.52
N ALA A 120 15.62 0.92 -9.26
CA ALA A 120 15.89 1.99 -10.22
C ALA A 120 16.59 1.45 -11.47
N ASP A 121 17.64 0.65 -11.29
CA ASP A 121 18.39 0.05 -12.39
C ASP A 121 17.51 -0.88 -13.25
N ARG A 122 16.68 -1.71 -12.61
CA ARG A 122 15.77 -2.62 -13.32
C ARG A 122 14.67 -1.89 -14.06
N ALA A 123 14.12 -0.83 -13.46
CA ALA A 123 13.09 -0.01 -14.10
C ALA A 123 13.68 0.87 -15.22
N GLY A 124 14.94 1.29 -15.09
CA GLY A 124 15.66 2.07 -16.09
C GLY A 124 16.11 1.26 -17.30
N ALA A 125 16.20 -0.06 -17.18
CA ALA A 125 16.64 -0.95 -18.24
C ALA A 125 15.74 -0.82 -19.49
N GLY A 126 16.32 -0.33 -20.59
CA GLY A 126 15.61 -0.16 -21.86
C GLY A 126 14.77 1.11 -21.99
N LEU A 127 14.84 2.02 -21.01
CA LEU A 127 14.28 3.38 -21.16
C LEU A 127 15.18 4.25 -22.05
N ASP A 128 14.57 5.21 -22.75
CA ASP A 128 15.33 6.31 -23.36
C ASP A 128 15.86 7.27 -22.28
N GLU A 129 16.79 8.15 -22.67
CA GLU A 129 17.45 9.09 -21.75
C GLU A 129 16.45 9.97 -20.98
N LYS A 130 15.38 10.41 -21.65
CA LYS A 130 14.35 11.26 -21.04
C LYS A 130 13.57 10.49 -19.98
N ALA A 131 13.09 9.30 -20.29
CA ALA A 131 12.33 8.46 -19.36
C ALA A 131 13.21 7.98 -18.20
N HIS A 132 14.49 7.71 -18.45
CA HIS A 132 15.44 7.40 -17.38
C HIS A 132 15.63 8.59 -16.43
N ALA A 133 15.81 9.81 -16.96
CA ALA A 133 15.92 11.02 -16.13
C ALA A 133 14.62 11.30 -15.34
N GLU A 134 13.46 11.01 -15.93
CA GLU A 134 12.15 11.14 -15.28
C GLU A 134 12.01 10.17 -14.10
N LEU A 135 12.35 8.89 -14.29
CA LEU A 135 12.38 7.87 -13.23
C LEU A 135 13.24 8.33 -12.05
N ASP A 136 14.47 8.72 -12.35
CA ASP A 136 15.47 9.19 -11.40
C ASP A 136 15.00 10.42 -10.61
N THR A 137 14.41 11.38 -11.31
CA THR A 137 13.87 12.61 -10.71
C THR A 137 12.70 12.28 -9.80
N PHE A 138 11.79 11.42 -10.24
CA PHE A 138 10.61 11.06 -9.47
C PHE A 138 10.97 10.29 -8.19
N LEU A 139 11.85 9.28 -8.27
CA LEU A 139 12.25 8.50 -7.09
C LEU A 139 12.99 9.36 -6.03
N ARG A 140 13.70 10.41 -6.45
CA ARG A 140 14.34 11.37 -5.54
C ARG A 140 13.41 12.48 -5.05
N SER A 141 12.20 12.58 -5.59
CA SER A 141 11.21 13.57 -5.15
C SER A 141 10.71 13.27 -3.72
N PRO A 142 10.15 14.27 -3.00
CA PRO A 142 9.56 14.03 -1.69
C PRO A 142 8.49 12.92 -1.71
N SER A 143 7.62 12.89 -2.73
CA SER A 143 6.58 11.87 -2.87
C SER A 143 7.17 10.49 -3.17
N GLY A 144 8.20 10.42 -4.01
CA GLY A 144 8.96 9.20 -4.29
C GLY A 144 9.58 8.60 -3.02
N ALA A 145 10.40 9.40 -2.33
CA ALA A 145 11.06 8.98 -1.10
C ALA A 145 10.07 8.57 0.01
N ARG A 146 8.96 9.30 0.14
CA ARG A 146 7.98 9.04 1.21
C ARG A 146 7.20 7.75 1.02
N LEU A 147 6.80 7.41 -0.21
CA LEU A 147 6.17 6.10 -0.45
C LEU A 147 7.16 4.96 -0.18
N MET A 148 8.41 5.09 -0.64
CA MET A 148 9.43 4.07 -0.40
C MET A 148 9.70 3.86 1.09
N ALA A 149 9.78 4.95 1.87
CA ALA A 149 9.92 4.87 3.33
C ALA A 149 8.67 4.27 4.01
N ALA A 150 7.47 4.63 3.56
CA ALA A 150 6.23 4.05 4.08
C ALA A 150 6.15 2.54 3.81
N LEU A 151 6.61 2.08 2.64
CA LEU A 151 6.68 0.66 2.30
C LEU A 151 7.70 -0.10 3.14
N ASP A 152 8.89 0.46 3.34
CA ASP A 152 9.95 -0.14 4.17
C ASP A 152 9.51 -0.29 5.64
N ALA A 153 8.74 0.67 6.15
CA ALA A 153 8.20 0.66 7.50
C ALA A 153 6.85 -0.09 7.64
N ALA A 154 6.23 -0.53 6.55
CA ALA A 154 4.89 -1.08 6.59
C ALA A 154 4.86 -2.44 7.32
N SER A 155 4.10 -2.52 8.41
CA SER A 155 3.80 -3.80 9.06
C SER A 155 2.45 -4.32 8.59
N PRO A 156 2.40 -5.48 7.90
CA PRO A 156 1.13 -6.11 7.52
C PRO A 156 0.33 -6.63 8.71
N MET A 157 0.98 -6.90 9.84
CA MET A 157 0.34 -7.40 11.06
C MET A 157 0.01 -6.24 11.99
N PRO A 158 -1.28 -5.96 12.27
CA PRO A 158 -1.66 -5.01 13.30
C PRO A 158 -1.28 -5.51 14.70
N GLU A 159 -1.11 -4.62 15.67
CA GLU A 159 -0.70 -4.98 17.04
C GLU A 159 -1.65 -6.00 17.70
N ASP A 160 -2.94 -5.96 17.34
CA ASP A 160 -4.00 -6.85 17.85
C ASP A 160 -4.36 -8.00 16.89
N HIS A 161 -3.46 -8.37 15.97
CA HIS A 161 -3.71 -9.35 14.91
C HIS A 161 -4.20 -10.71 15.42
N GLU A 162 -3.63 -11.25 16.50
CA GLU A 162 -4.05 -12.54 17.07
C GLU A 162 -5.52 -12.52 17.50
N ALA A 163 -5.93 -11.46 18.21
CA ALA A 163 -7.30 -11.30 18.69
C ALA A 163 -8.28 -11.09 17.53
N ARG A 164 -7.90 -10.30 16.53
CA ARG A 164 -8.71 -10.10 15.31
C ARG A 164 -8.86 -11.39 14.51
N MET A 165 -7.76 -12.11 14.30
CA MET A 165 -7.75 -13.36 13.56
C MET A 165 -8.65 -14.40 14.24
N ALA A 166 -8.50 -14.62 15.56
CA ALA A 166 -9.34 -15.56 16.29
C ALA A 166 -10.83 -15.19 16.22
N LYS A 167 -11.16 -13.89 16.32
CA LYS A 167 -12.52 -13.38 16.20
C LYS A 167 -13.10 -13.64 14.80
N ASP A 168 -12.35 -13.30 13.75
CA ASP A 168 -12.83 -13.38 12.37
C ASP A 168 -12.91 -14.82 11.87
N LEU A 169 -11.97 -15.68 12.27
CA LEU A 169 -12.03 -17.12 12.01
C LEU A 169 -13.25 -17.78 12.68
N LYS A 170 -13.57 -17.38 13.91
CA LYS A 170 -14.80 -17.84 14.58
C LYS A 170 -16.06 -17.35 13.86
N ALA A 171 -16.10 -16.06 13.53
CA ALA A 171 -17.27 -15.44 12.93
C ALA A 171 -17.56 -15.93 11.50
N GLN A 172 -16.52 -16.15 10.69
CA GLN A 172 -16.66 -16.45 9.27
C GLN A 172 -16.52 -17.95 8.96
N CYS A 173 -15.76 -18.69 9.77
CA CYS A 173 -15.45 -20.10 9.52
C CYS A 173 -15.86 -21.05 10.65
N GLY A 174 -16.38 -20.53 11.78
CA GLY A 174 -16.71 -21.35 12.95
C GLY A 174 -15.49 -21.95 13.66
N ILE A 175 -14.28 -21.54 13.30
CA ILE A 175 -13.03 -22.06 13.85
C ILE A 175 -12.78 -21.37 15.18
N VAL A 176 -12.64 -22.15 16.26
CA VAL A 176 -12.36 -21.62 17.60
C VAL A 176 -10.90 -21.87 17.92
N LEU A 177 -10.11 -20.79 17.94
CA LEU A 177 -8.73 -20.77 18.41
C LEU A 177 -8.65 -19.95 19.69
N THR A 178 -7.80 -20.36 20.64
CA THR A 178 -7.36 -19.48 21.72
C THR A 178 -6.32 -18.49 21.16
N ALA A 179 -6.18 -17.29 21.72
CA ALA A 179 -5.19 -16.31 21.26
C ALA A 179 -3.76 -16.92 21.25
N ASP A 180 -3.40 -17.65 22.32
CA ASP A 180 -2.15 -18.41 22.45
C ASP A 180 -1.95 -19.52 21.40
N ALA A 181 -3.01 -19.91 20.68
CA ALA A 181 -2.90 -20.91 19.61
C ALA A 181 -2.57 -20.27 18.25
N VAL A 182 -2.60 -18.94 18.15
CA VAL A 182 -2.34 -18.18 16.92
C VAL A 182 -0.89 -17.62 16.89
N SER A 183 -0.17 -17.70 18.02
CA SER A 183 1.24 -17.29 18.17
C SER A 183 2.25 -18.34 17.70
#